data_AF-A0A0F9P4P3-F1
#
_entry.id   AF-A0A0F9P4P3-F1
#
_cell.length_a   1.000
_cell.length_b   1.000
_cell.length_c   1.000
_cell.angle_alpha   90.00
_cell.angle_beta   90.00
_cell.angle_gamma   90.00
#
_symmetry.space_group_name_H-M   'P 1'
#
loop_
_entity.id
_entity.type
_entity.pdbx_description
1 polymer ?
#
loop_
_entity_poly.entity_id
_entity_poly.type
_entity_poly.pdbx_seq_one_letter_code
_entity_poly.pdbx_strand_id
1 'polypeptide(L)'
;MKIVLSRKSFDSKYGGKPNLIFQDGCLLTLPIPGYQYVSMKNFKGDLFNPTEYCDIEIPVKIQKILKENQLHSLNNYAELMLKLFEKSSAKKIQKLKDRLTGSLLDDANRKPYYCHLDPDLIYENLRRINGWHGLFGPSPDYHKHLSNELKENDLILFFGTFRHIIIEEGSIRYAIKRDGKDLIYEGKHLIYGYLQIKKIITDSRGIEDWMHQPNHHPHLDEKLWNNRNRALYVGRNHLYLDGKRTRYKGYGTLNFSKDLVLTEKNATTRIWKRQLFPKGSIIKHKNIIISQSKWNRNNCFEWDSYGQEFIIERCPEFENHIINNIFKL
;
A
#
# COMPACT_ATOMS: atom_id res chain seq x y z
N MET A 1 -14.06 7.53 15.81
CA MET A 1 -13.55 8.04 14.51
C MET A 1 -14.17 7.24 13.37
N LYS A 2 -14.27 7.76 12.13
CA LYS A 2 -14.58 6.87 10.98
C LYS A 2 -13.33 6.11 10.58
N ILE A 3 -13.52 4.89 10.08
CA ILE A 3 -12.43 4.05 9.59
C ILE A 3 -12.69 3.71 8.13
N VAL A 4 -11.64 3.77 7.32
CA VAL A 4 -11.70 3.41 5.91
C VAL A 4 -10.75 2.27 5.64
N LEU A 5 -11.20 1.24 4.93
CA LEU A 5 -10.33 0.26 4.31
C LEU A 5 -10.07 0.68 2.88
N SER A 6 -8.82 0.95 2.53
CA SER A 6 -8.41 1.34 1.18
C SER A 6 -7.45 0.31 0.59
N ARG A 7 -7.83 -0.27 -0.57
CA ARG A 7 -6.96 -1.20 -1.29
C ARG A 7 -5.88 -0.42 -2.03
N LYS A 8 -4.67 -0.46 -1.51
CA LYS A 8 -3.53 0.22 -2.11
C LYS A 8 -2.31 -0.66 -2.02
N SER A 9 -1.90 -1.26 -3.12
CA SER A 9 -0.63 -1.97 -3.24
C SER A 9 -0.43 -2.43 -4.67
N PHE A 10 0.72 -3.05 -4.93
CA PHE A 10 0.89 -3.99 -6.05
C PHE A 10 -0.31 -4.97 -6.07
N ASP A 11 -1.07 -4.99 -7.15
CA ASP A 11 -2.28 -5.82 -7.31
C ASP A 11 -2.41 -6.39 -8.73
N SER A 12 -3.48 -7.15 -9.02
CA SER A 12 -3.66 -7.77 -10.33
C SER A 12 -3.72 -6.77 -11.50
N LYS A 13 -4.13 -5.53 -11.23
CA LYS A 13 -4.21 -4.44 -12.22
C LYS A 13 -2.89 -3.68 -12.31
N TYR A 14 -2.19 -3.52 -11.19
CA TYR A 14 -0.95 -2.79 -11.07
C TYR A 14 0.16 -3.69 -10.52
N GLY A 15 0.89 -4.36 -11.43
CA GLY A 15 2.11 -5.12 -11.12
C GLY A 15 1.96 -6.65 -11.03
N GLY A 16 0.78 -7.16 -10.67
CA GLY A 16 0.41 -8.57 -10.82
C GLY A 16 1.07 -9.55 -9.85
N LYS A 17 1.65 -9.07 -8.73
CA LYS A 17 2.33 -9.90 -7.72
C LYS A 17 1.88 -9.55 -6.30
N PRO A 18 1.87 -10.51 -5.35
CA PRO A 18 1.68 -10.20 -3.94
C PRO A 18 2.85 -9.41 -3.36
N ASN A 19 2.55 -8.56 -2.38
CA ASN A 19 3.55 -7.99 -1.47
C ASN A 19 4.12 -9.07 -0.54
N LEU A 20 5.19 -8.74 0.20
CA LEU A 20 6.02 -9.74 0.85
C LEU A 20 5.73 -9.80 2.35
N ILE A 21 5.62 -11.03 2.87
CA ILE A 21 5.64 -11.33 4.30
C ILE A 21 6.95 -12.06 4.60
N PHE A 22 7.84 -11.43 5.36
CA PHE A 22 9.10 -12.01 5.80
C PHE A 22 8.85 -12.98 6.96
N GLN A 23 9.82 -13.89 7.20
CA GLN A 23 9.72 -14.92 8.25
C GLN A 23 9.60 -14.34 9.67
N ASP A 24 10.19 -13.16 9.91
CA ASP A 24 10.08 -12.41 11.18
C ASP A 24 8.75 -11.63 11.32
N GLY A 25 7.86 -11.79 10.34
CA GLY A 25 6.58 -11.08 10.27
C GLY A 25 6.70 -9.66 9.71
N CYS A 26 7.86 -9.19 9.23
CA CYS A 26 7.93 -7.89 8.58
C CYS A 26 7.11 -7.89 7.28
N LEU A 27 6.34 -6.83 7.06
CA LEU A 27 5.56 -6.62 5.84
C LEU A 27 6.27 -5.62 4.95
N LEU A 28 6.42 -5.96 3.66
CA LEU A 28 7.00 -5.07 2.66
C LEU A 28 6.07 -4.93 1.46
N THR A 29 5.58 -3.71 1.24
CA THR A 29 4.86 -3.34 0.02
C THR A 29 5.83 -3.08 -1.13
N LEU A 30 5.44 -3.50 -2.33
CA LEU A 30 6.16 -3.18 -3.56
C LEU A 30 5.65 -1.86 -4.17
N PRO A 31 6.53 -0.95 -4.62
CA PRO A 31 6.13 0.29 -5.28
C PRO A 31 5.24 0.04 -6.49
N ILE A 32 4.17 0.81 -6.60
CA ILE A 32 3.12 0.59 -7.59
C ILE A 32 3.63 1.10 -8.95
N PRO A 33 3.51 0.30 -10.03
CA PRO A 33 3.95 0.73 -11.34
C PRO A 33 3.04 1.84 -11.89
N GLY A 34 3.62 2.96 -12.32
CA GLY A 34 2.92 4.10 -12.86
C GLY A 34 3.07 4.20 -14.38
N TYR A 35 2.04 3.85 -15.15
CA TYR A 35 2.05 4.11 -16.61
C TYR A 35 1.44 5.46 -16.97
N GLN A 36 0.50 5.95 -16.14
CA GLN A 36 -0.32 7.14 -16.41
C GLN A 36 0.27 8.43 -15.82
N TYR A 37 0.97 8.34 -14.68
CA TYR A 37 1.38 9.50 -13.89
C TYR A 37 2.86 9.88 -14.00
N VAL A 38 3.66 9.06 -14.68
CA VAL A 38 5.13 9.21 -14.71
C VAL A 38 5.73 8.96 -16.10
N SER A 39 4.90 8.74 -17.12
CA SER A 39 5.37 8.51 -18.49
C SER A 39 6.18 9.71 -19.04
N MET A 40 7.33 9.48 -19.67
CA MET A 40 8.13 10.53 -20.34
C MET A 40 7.33 11.39 -21.35
N LYS A 41 6.23 10.87 -21.93
CA LYS A 41 5.36 11.69 -22.81
C LYS A 41 4.59 12.80 -22.06
N ASN A 42 4.39 12.66 -20.74
CA ASN A 42 3.82 13.68 -19.85
C ASN A 42 4.93 14.54 -19.21
N PHE A 43 6.17 14.03 -19.21
CA PHE A 43 7.41 14.75 -18.93
C PHE A 43 7.72 15.70 -20.09
N LYS A 44 6.93 16.76 -20.23
CA LYS A 44 7.31 17.92 -21.04
C LYS A 44 7.98 18.95 -20.13
N GLY A 45 9.25 18.75 -19.86
CA GLY A 45 10.16 19.83 -19.49
C GLY A 45 10.33 20.10 -18.00
N ASP A 46 9.32 20.57 -17.27
CA ASP A 46 9.67 21.61 -16.27
C ASP A 46 9.21 21.41 -14.83
N LEU A 47 8.76 20.22 -14.40
CA LEU A 47 8.25 20.09 -13.02
C LEU A 47 9.02 19.08 -12.15
N PHE A 48 9.10 17.77 -12.45
CA PHE A 48 9.81 16.82 -11.55
C PHE A 48 10.32 15.55 -12.24
N ASN A 49 11.38 14.94 -11.70
CA ASN A 49 11.90 13.65 -12.14
C ASN A 49 10.96 12.50 -11.69
N PRO A 50 10.60 11.58 -12.60
CA PRO A 50 9.78 10.43 -12.24
C PRO A 50 10.57 9.44 -11.37
N THR A 51 9.91 8.84 -10.37
CA THR A 51 10.54 7.89 -9.44
C THR A 51 10.78 6.53 -10.09
N GLU A 52 12.02 6.07 -10.09
CA GLU A 52 12.41 4.73 -10.51
C GLU A 52 12.51 3.75 -9.34
N TYR A 53 12.50 2.45 -9.63
CA TYR A 53 12.63 1.43 -8.58
C TYR A 53 14.01 1.41 -7.92
N CYS A 54 15.06 1.88 -8.62
CA CYS A 54 16.41 2.03 -8.07
C CYS A 54 16.55 3.23 -7.13
N ASP A 55 15.67 4.25 -7.25
CA ASP A 55 15.65 5.41 -6.36
C ASP A 55 15.08 5.08 -4.97
N ILE A 56 14.32 3.99 -4.87
CA ILE A 56 13.61 3.61 -3.65
C ILE A 56 14.45 2.64 -2.84
N GLU A 57 14.90 3.10 -1.67
CA GLU A 57 15.65 2.29 -0.73
C GLU A 57 14.73 1.26 -0.04
N ILE A 58 15.29 0.08 0.24
CA ILE A 58 14.65 -0.94 1.07
C ILE A 58 14.77 -0.48 2.54
N PRO A 59 13.72 -0.62 3.38
CA PRO A 59 13.81 -0.27 4.80
C PRO A 59 14.97 -0.96 5.52
N VAL A 60 15.62 -0.27 6.47
CA VAL A 60 16.88 -0.72 7.10
C VAL A 60 16.72 -2.10 7.75
N LYS A 61 15.56 -2.33 8.39
CA LYS A 61 15.23 -3.63 8.98
C LYS A 61 15.25 -4.76 7.95
N ILE A 62 14.70 -4.54 6.76
CA ILE A 62 14.70 -5.53 5.69
C ILE A 62 16.10 -5.72 5.12
N GLN A 63 16.87 -4.65 4.92
CA GLN A 63 18.27 -4.77 4.46
C GLN A 63 19.09 -5.66 5.41
N LYS A 64 18.86 -5.55 6.73
CA LYS A 64 19.52 -6.43 7.72
C LYS A 64 19.14 -7.89 7.52
N ILE A 65 17.84 -8.19 7.36
CA ILE A 65 17.36 -9.56 7.09
C ILE A 65 17.98 -10.11 5.80
N LEU A 66 18.06 -9.31 4.74
CA LEU A 66 18.66 -9.70 3.48
C LEU A 66 20.17 -10.00 3.64
N LYS A 67 20.91 -9.14 4.34
CA LYS A 67 22.34 -9.32 4.62
C LYS A 67 22.63 -10.57 5.45
N GLU A 68 21.83 -10.85 6.47
CA GLU A 68 21.94 -12.06 7.30
C GLU A 68 21.74 -13.35 6.47
N ASN A 69 21.04 -13.26 5.35
CA ASN A 69 20.79 -14.36 4.43
C ASN A 69 21.64 -14.31 3.14
N GLN A 70 22.83 -13.70 3.21
CA GLN A 70 23.80 -13.63 2.10
C GLN A 70 23.33 -12.83 0.86
N LEU A 71 22.31 -11.98 1.01
CA LEU A 71 21.82 -11.07 -0.03
C LEU A 71 22.37 -9.64 0.17
N HIS A 72 23.69 -9.50 0.26
CA HIS A 72 24.36 -8.25 0.64
C HIS A 72 24.19 -7.09 -0.35
N SER A 73 23.93 -7.40 -1.63
CA SER A 73 23.87 -6.42 -2.71
C SER A 73 22.48 -5.85 -2.95
N LEU A 74 21.48 -6.17 -2.12
CA LEU A 74 20.10 -5.72 -2.30
C LEU A 74 19.82 -4.52 -1.39
N ASN A 75 19.91 -3.32 -1.95
CA ASN A 75 19.71 -2.05 -1.23
C ASN A 75 18.47 -1.29 -1.70
N ASN A 76 18.06 -1.48 -2.95
CA ASN A 76 16.89 -0.82 -3.53
C ASN A 76 15.84 -1.81 -4.06
N TYR A 77 14.64 -1.30 -4.34
CA TYR A 77 13.54 -2.14 -4.80
C TYR A 77 13.77 -2.75 -6.18
N ALA A 78 14.52 -2.11 -7.07
CA ALA A 78 14.88 -2.69 -8.37
C ALA A 78 15.67 -4.00 -8.17
N GLU A 79 16.72 -3.98 -7.36
CA GLU A 79 17.55 -5.15 -7.05
C GLU A 79 16.73 -6.26 -6.38
N LEU A 80 15.94 -5.92 -5.36
CA LEU A 80 15.08 -6.88 -4.68
C LEU A 80 14.09 -7.55 -5.63
N MET A 81 13.41 -6.77 -6.46
CA MET A 81 12.42 -7.29 -7.40
C MET A 81 13.07 -8.14 -8.49
N LEU A 82 14.25 -7.75 -8.98
CA LEU A 82 15.04 -8.56 -9.90
C LEU A 82 15.37 -9.92 -9.29
N LYS A 83 15.86 -9.94 -8.05
CA LYS A 83 16.20 -11.18 -7.34
C LYS A 83 14.96 -12.04 -7.08
N LEU A 84 13.88 -11.44 -6.59
CA LEU A 84 12.63 -12.14 -6.28
C LEU A 84 11.98 -12.80 -7.51
N PHE A 85 12.15 -12.20 -8.69
CA PHE A 85 11.54 -12.66 -9.94
C PHE A 85 12.52 -13.39 -10.88
N GLU A 86 13.74 -13.67 -10.42
CA GLU A 86 14.86 -14.28 -11.16
C GLU A 86 14.56 -15.67 -11.73
N LYS A 87 13.52 -16.37 -11.25
CA LYS A 87 13.15 -17.74 -11.69
C LYS A 87 12.56 -17.84 -13.12
N SER A 88 12.95 -16.95 -14.01
CA SER A 88 12.50 -16.88 -15.40
C SER A 88 13.70 -17.09 -16.35
N SER A 89 13.47 -17.55 -17.58
CA SER A 89 14.56 -17.69 -18.57
C SER A 89 15.36 -16.40 -18.74
N ALA A 90 16.63 -16.47 -19.16
CA ALA A 90 17.51 -15.31 -19.33
C ALA A 90 16.84 -14.14 -20.11
N LYS A 91 16.03 -14.47 -21.13
CA LYS A 91 15.24 -13.51 -21.91
C LYS A 91 14.15 -12.78 -21.10
N LYS A 92 13.51 -13.46 -20.15
CA LYS A 92 12.53 -12.87 -19.23
C LYS A 92 13.19 -12.03 -18.15
N ILE A 93 14.37 -12.43 -17.67
CA ILE A 93 15.18 -11.65 -16.73
C ILE A 93 15.65 -10.36 -17.39
N GLN A 94 16.19 -10.42 -18.62
CA GLN A 94 16.61 -9.22 -19.35
C GLN A 94 15.44 -8.26 -19.57
N LYS A 95 14.29 -8.78 -20.02
CA LYS A 95 13.06 -7.99 -20.16
C LYS A 95 12.59 -7.37 -18.83
N LEU A 96 12.86 -8.00 -17.70
CA LEU A 96 12.54 -7.45 -16.38
C LEU A 96 13.55 -6.38 -15.95
N LYS A 97 14.85 -6.59 -16.19
CA LYS A 97 15.90 -5.58 -16.00
C LYS A 97 15.58 -4.32 -16.79
N ASP A 98 15.34 -4.44 -18.09
CA ASP A 98 15.02 -3.31 -18.97
C ASP A 98 13.80 -2.51 -18.48
N ARG A 99 12.85 -3.18 -17.81
CA ARG A 99 11.67 -2.53 -17.22
C ARG A 99 11.99 -1.79 -15.93
N LEU A 100 12.77 -2.39 -15.04
CA LEU A 100 13.03 -1.88 -13.68
C LEU A 100 14.16 -0.84 -13.63
N THR A 101 15.08 -0.85 -14.59
CA THR A 101 16.27 0.03 -14.62
C THR A 101 16.26 1.05 -15.76
N GLY A 102 15.12 1.21 -16.46
CA GLY A 102 14.93 2.24 -17.49
C GLY A 102 15.83 2.14 -18.73
N SER A 103 16.58 1.05 -18.94
CA SER A 103 17.67 0.96 -19.92
C SER A 103 17.26 0.81 -21.40
N LEU A 104 16.00 1.10 -21.76
CA LEU A 104 15.56 1.24 -23.15
C LEU A 104 14.98 2.64 -23.34
N LEU A 105 15.85 3.61 -23.65
CA LEU A 105 15.46 4.92 -24.17
C LEU A 105 15.20 4.89 -25.70
N ASP A 106 15.57 3.82 -26.40
CA ASP A 106 15.68 3.81 -27.88
C ASP A 106 14.57 3.06 -28.64
N ASP A 107 13.63 2.42 -27.96
CA ASP A 107 12.49 1.77 -28.61
C ASP A 107 11.27 2.69 -28.44
N ALA A 108 10.95 3.50 -29.46
CA ALA A 108 9.92 4.56 -29.46
C ALA A 108 8.51 4.12 -28.99
N ASN A 109 8.31 2.82 -28.74
CA ASN A 109 7.08 2.20 -28.25
C ASN A 109 7.17 1.55 -26.86
N ARG A 110 8.29 1.63 -26.13
CA ARG A 110 8.45 1.01 -24.79
C ARG A 110 8.88 2.04 -23.76
N LYS A 111 7.95 2.42 -22.87
CA LYS A 111 8.22 3.38 -21.78
C LYS A 111 8.84 2.67 -20.57
N PRO A 112 9.80 3.29 -19.87
CA PRO A 112 10.32 2.80 -18.59
C PRO A 112 9.20 2.60 -17.55
N TYR A 113 9.35 1.62 -16.65
CA TYR A 113 8.43 1.44 -15.52
C TYR A 113 8.87 2.34 -14.38
N TYR A 114 8.38 3.57 -14.42
CA TYR A 114 8.36 4.37 -13.22
C TYR A 114 7.38 3.80 -12.20
N CYS A 115 7.58 4.18 -10.96
CA CYS A 115 6.78 3.71 -9.85
C CYS A 115 6.42 4.84 -8.91
N HIS A 116 5.61 4.53 -7.92
CA HIS A 116 5.28 5.47 -6.86
C HIS A 116 4.98 4.75 -5.55
N LEU A 117 5.08 5.52 -4.48
CA LEU A 117 4.63 5.14 -3.14
C LEU A 117 3.28 5.85 -2.92
N ASP A 118 2.18 5.11 -3.03
CA ASP A 118 0.85 5.60 -2.67
C ASP A 118 0.02 4.46 -2.04
N PRO A 119 -0.23 4.48 -0.72
CA PRO A 119 0.18 5.54 0.21
C PRO A 119 1.69 5.55 0.44
N ASP A 120 2.21 6.75 0.69
CA ASP A 120 3.58 7.00 1.08
C ASP A 120 3.70 6.98 2.61
N LEU A 121 4.03 5.82 3.18
CA LEU A 121 3.96 5.58 4.63
C LEU A 121 5.32 5.41 5.32
N ILE A 122 6.37 5.19 4.54
CA ILE A 122 7.67 4.76 5.07
C ILE A 122 8.70 5.86 4.75
N TYR A 123 9.23 6.44 5.82
CA TYR A 123 10.19 7.53 5.74
C TYR A 123 11.47 7.11 5.01
N GLU A 124 11.98 5.91 5.31
CA GLU A 124 13.28 5.39 4.85
C GLU A 124 13.34 5.09 3.35
N ASN A 125 12.19 4.98 2.68
CA ASN A 125 12.16 4.59 1.27
C ASN A 125 12.81 5.63 0.33
N LEU A 126 12.87 6.89 0.74
CA LEU A 126 13.39 8.01 -0.05
C LEU A 126 14.05 9.02 0.89
N ARG A 127 14.94 9.86 0.38
CA ARG A 127 15.45 11.01 1.14
C ARG A 127 14.30 11.98 1.43
N ARG A 128 14.05 12.29 2.70
CA ARG A 128 12.96 13.19 3.11
C ARG A 128 13.50 14.41 3.84
N ILE A 129 12.75 15.50 3.73
CA ILE A 129 12.99 16.71 4.53
C ILE A 129 12.28 16.61 5.88
N ASN A 130 12.85 17.33 6.86
CA ASN A 130 12.26 17.50 8.18
C ASN A 130 10.80 17.99 8.08
N GLY A 131 9.93 17.40 8.90
CA GLY A 131 8.49 17.68 8.84
C GLY A 131 7.73 16.83 7.82
N TRP A 132 8.37 15.86 7.16
CA TRP A 132 7.67 14.90 6.31
C TRP A 132 6.58 14.14 7.08
N HIS A 133 5.42 14.03 6.45
CA HIS A 133 4.28 13.26 6.91
C HIS A 133 3.94 12.17 5.89
N GLY A 134 3.31 11.09 6.35
CA GLY A 134 2.73 10.12 5.42
C GLY A 134 1.70 10.78 4.51
N LEU A 135 1.68 10.38 3.24
CA LEU A 135 0.82 10.97 2.21
C LEU A 135 -0.02 9.88 1.55
N PHE A 136 -1.23 10.27 1.17
CA PHE A 136 -2.12 9.39 0.42
C PHE A 136 -2.94 10.19 -0.60
N GLY A 137 -2.84 9.78 -1.87
CA GLY A 137 -3.61 10.31 -2.99
C GLY A 137 -4.68 9.31 -3.46
N PRO A 138 -5.97 9.49 -3.12
CA PRO A 138 -7.01 8.71 -3.76
C PRO A 138 -7.09 8.95 -5.28
N SER A 139 -7.64 7.98 -6.01
CA SER A 139 -8.06 8.23 -7.39
C SER A 139 -9.19 9.28 -7.43
N PRO A 140 -9.39 10.03 -8.53
CA PRO A 140 -10.45 11.04 -8.59
C PRO A 140 -11.85 10.48 -8.34
N ASP A 141 -12.16 9.32 -8.92
CA ASP A 141 -13.42 8.62 -8.70
C ASP A 141 -13.61 8.27 -7.22
N TYR A 142 -12.52 7.88 -6.54
CA TYR A 142 -12.56 7.57 -5.12
C TYR A 142 -12.74 8.82 -4.25
N HIS A 143 -12.01 9.90 -4.51
CA HIS A 143 -12.15 11.12 -3.72
C HIS A 143 -13.59 11.66 -3.78
N LYS A 144 -14.25 11.59 -4.94
CA LYS A 144 -15.67 11.97 -5.08
C LYS A 144 -16.59 11.26 -4.07
N HIS A 145 -16.27 10.03 -3.70
CA HIS A 145 -17.04 9.27 -2.71
C HIS A 145 -16.59 9.53 -1.26
N LEU A 146 -15.34 9.96 -1.04
CA LEU A 146 -14.80 10.25 0.30
C LEU A 146 -14.94 11.70 0.75
N SER A 147 -14.97 12.65 -0.19
CA SER A 147 -14.69 14.07 0.09
C SER A 147 -15.61 14.66 1.15
N ASN A 148 -16.83 14.14 1.23
CA ASN A 148 -17.85 14.57 2.20
C ASN A 148 -17.96 13.63 3.42
N GLU A 149 -17.26 12.50 3.40
CA GLU A 149 -17.38 11.45 4.41
C GLU A 149 -16.24 11.47 5.43
N LEU A 150 -15.02 11.86 5.01
CA LEU A 150 -13.82 11.88 5.85
C LEU A 150 -13.42 13.28 6.29
N LYS A 151 -12.86 13.34 7.48
CA LYS A 151 -12.31 14.57 8.06
C LYS A 151 -11.05 14.29 8.87
N GLU A 152 -10.51 15.35 9.46
CA GLU A 152 -9.44 15.24 10.45
C GLU A 152 -9.77 14.20 11.54
N ASN A 153 -8.75 13.45 11.95
CA ASN A 153 -8.78 12.36 12.94
C ASN A 153 -9.44 11.05 12.51
N ASP A 154 -10.07 10.99 11.34
CA ASP A 154 -10.50 9.70 10.78
C ASP A 154 -9.27 8.86 10.38
N LEU A 155 -9.43 7.53 10.38
CA LEU A 155 -8.36 6.56 10.19
C LEU A 155 -8.52 5.84 8.86
N ILE A 156 -7.49 5.88 8.03
CA ILE A 156 -7.40 5.06 6.82
C ILE A 156 -6.52 3.86 7.14
N LEU A 157 -7.04 2.67 6.95
CA LEU A 157 -6.33 1.40 6.98
C LEU A 157 -6.11 0.93 5.54
N PHE A 158 -4.86 0.66 5.20
CA PHE A 158 -4.48 0.19 3.87
C PHE A 158 -4.35 -1.31 3.86
N PHE A 159 -4.93 -1.94 2.84
CA PHE A 159 -4.79 -3.37 2.63
C PHE A 159 -4.34 -3.69 1.21
N GLY A 160 -3.70 -4.84 1.06
CA GLY A 160 -3.16 -5.31 -0.21
C GLY A 160 -3.07 -6.83 -0.23
N THR A 161 -2.68 -7.40 -1.37
CA THR A 161 -2.43 -8.85 -1.46
C THR A 161 -1.03 -9.15 -0.98
N PHE A 162 -0.87 -10.04 -0.01
CA PHE A 162 0.42 -10.43 0.58
C PHE A 162 0.61 -11.95 0.54
N ARG A 163 1.86 -12.40 0.40
CA ARG A 163 2.26 -13.81 0.42
C ARG A 163 3.57 -13.96 1.17
N HIS A 164 3.73 -15.07 1.90
CA HIS A 164 5.00 -15.37 2.55
C HIS A 164 6.11 -15.54 1.51
N ILE A 165 7.30 -15.08 1.87
CA ILE A 165 8.53 -15.38 1.15
C ILE A 165 9.42 -16.29 1.98
N ILE A 166 10.28 -17.03 1.30
CA ILE A 166 11.35 -17.84 1.85
C ILE A 166 12.65 -17.19 1.42
N ILE A 167 13.54 -16.97 2.39
CA ILE A 167 14.89 -16.49 2.18
C ILE A 167 15.84 -17.52 2.78
N GLU A 168 16.69 -18.08 1.93
CA GLU A 168 17.63 -19.16 2.28
C GLU A 168 18.87 -18.98 1.39
N GLU A 169 20.07 -18.92 1.98
CA GLU A 169 21.37 -19.03 1.29
C GLU A 169 21.47 -18.22 -0.03
N GLY A 170 21.30 -16.89 0.04
CA GLY A 170 21.42 -16.03 -1.15
C GLY A 170 20.25 -16.15 -2.14
N SER A 171 19.16 -16.80 -1.75
CA SER A 171 17.93 -16.97 -2.53
C SER A 171 16.74 -16.33 -1.84
N ILE A 172 15.81 -15.79 -2.62
CA ILE A 172 14.53 -15.25 -2.16
C ILE A 172 13.44 -15.68 -3.14
N ARG A 173 12.32 -16.18 -2.60
CA ARG A 173 11.19 -16.66 -3.41
C ARG A 173 9.89 -16.60 -2.63
N TYR A 174 8.76 -16.60 -3.33
CA TYR A 174 7.48 -16.83 -2.67
C TYR A 174 7.36 -18.26 -2.11
N ALA A 175 6.76 -18.38 -0.93
CA ALA A 175 6.48 -19.64 -0.26
C ALA A 175 5.42 -20.45 -1.03
N ILE A 176 5.66 -21.75 -1.20
CA ILE A 176 4.79 -22.74 -1.85
C ILE A 176 4.30 -23.75 -0.82
N LYS A 177 3.30 -24.57 -1.18
CA LYS A 177 2.62 -25.51 -0.25
C LYS A 177 3.57 -26.43 0.53
N ARG A 178 4.72 -26.80 -0.04
CA ARG A 178 5.71 -27.68 0.60
C ARG A 178 6.55 -27.00 1.69
N ASP A 179 6.53 -25.67 1.78
CA ASP A 179 7.39 -24.92 2.71
C ASP A 179 6.83 -24.85 4.13
N GLY A 180 5.56 -25.20 4.34
CA GLY A 180 4.95 -25.19 5.67
C GLY A 180 3.45 -24.93 5.61
N LYS A 181 2.71 -25.55 6.54
CA LYS A 181 1.24 -25.44 6.61
C LYS A 181 0.74 -24.09 7.13
N ASP A 182 1.57 -23.38 7.90
CA ASP A 182 1.22 -22.07 8.46
C ASP A 182 1.49 -20.90 7.51
N LEU A 183 2.11 -21.15 6.36
CA LEU A 183 2.45 -20.13 5.39
C LEU A 183 1.28 -19.83 4.45
N ILE A 184 1.11 -18.54 4.18
CA ILE A 184 0.20 -18.07 3.14
C ILE A 184 0.87 -18.31 1.78
N TYR A 185 0.46 -19.38 1.09
CA TYR A 185 0.96 -19.76 -0.25
C TYR A 185 0.10 -19.19 -1.39
N GLU A 186 -1.18 -18.96 -1.16
CA GLU A 186 -2.06 -18.18 -2.04
C GLU A 186 -2.14 -16.78 -1.46
N GLY A 187 -1.82 -15.74 -2.24
CA GLY A 187 -1.83 -14.38 -1.71
C GLY A 187 -3.16 -14.03 -1.03
N LYS A 188 -3.10 -13.36 0.13
CA LYS A 188 -4.27 -12.98 0.93
C LYS A 188 -4.36 -11.47 1.08
N HIS A 189 -5.57 -10.94 1.16
CA HIS A 189 -5.74 -9.55 1.57
C HIS A 189 -5.35 -9.39 3.04
N LEU A 190 -4.48 -8.43 3.30
CA LEU A 190 -3.88 -8.16 4.59
C LEU A 190 -3.86 -6.63 4.81
N ILE A 191 -4.29 -6.16 5.98
CA ILE A 191 -4.08 -4.79 6.41
C ILE A 191 -2.59 -4.64 6.74
N TYR A 192 -1.89 -3.77 6.03
CA TYR A 192 -0.44 -3.63 6.15
C TYR A 192 0.01 -2.28 6.68
N GLY A 193 -0.86 -1.27 6.66
CA GLY A 193 -0.50 0.08 7.03
C GLY A 193 -1.70 0.94 7.36
N TYR A 194 -1.42 2.13 7.86
CA TYR A 194 -2.45 3.06 8.31
C TYR A 194 -2.00 4.52 8.15
N LEU A 195 -2.97 5.42 8.09
CA LEU A 195 -2.80 6.87 8.11
C LEU A 195 -4.01 7.50 8.80
N GLN A 196 -3.79 8.13 9.95
CA GLN A 196 -4.76 8.98 10.62
C GLN A 196 -4.63 10.40 10.07
N ILE A 197 -5.75 10.98 9.66
CA ILE A 197 -5.79 12.23 8.88
C ILE A 197 -5.47 13.43 9.79
N LYS A 198 -4.43 14.20 9.41
CA LYS A 198 -4.12 15.53 9.93
C LYS A 198 -4.90 16.60 9.18
N LYS A 199 -4.80 16.57 7.85
CA LYS A 199 -5.51 17.50 6.96
C LYS A 199 -5.76 16.86 5.60
N ILE A 200 -6.76 17.37 4.90
CA ILE A 200 -7.11 16.99 3.54
C ILE A 200 -6.87 18.22 2.67
N ILE A 201 -5.99 18.11 1.68
CA ILE A 201 -5.69 19.18 0.74
C ILE A 201 -6.48 18.91 -0.54
N THR A 202 -7.32 19.84 -0.95
CA THR A 202 -8.13 19.79 -2.19
C THR A 202 -7.83 20.95 -3.15
N ASP A 203 -6.85 21.78 -2.79
CA ASP A 203 -6.44 22.98 -3.51
C ASP A 203 -4.91 23.04 -3.54
N SER A 204 -4.32 23.40 -4.69
CA SER A 204 -2.87 23.44 -4.88
C SER A 204 -2.17 24.41 -3.91
N ARG A 205 -2.85 25.44 -3.41
CA ARG A 205 -2.32 26.37 -2.39
C ARG A 205 -2.03 25.69 -1.04
N GLY A 206 -2.60 24.50 -0.81
CA GLY A 206 -2.36 23.71 0.40
C GLY A 206 -1.15 22.78 0.31
N ILE A 207 -0.49 22.72 -0.85
CA ILE A 207 0.73 21.96 -1.08
C ILE A 207 1.92 22.68 -0.48
N GLU A 208 2.75 21.93 0.24
CA GLU A 208 3.92 22.44 0.94
C GLU A 208 5.19 21.85 0.31
N ASP A 209 6.31 22.58 0.39
CA ASP A 209 7.57 22.23 -0.27
C ASP A 209 8.09 20.82 0.07
N TRP A 210 7.86 20.35 1.30
CA TRP A 210 8.30 19.02 1.72
C TRP A 210 7.59 17.89 0.96
N MET A 211 6.42 18.16 0.36
CA MET A 211 5.68 17.18 -0.43
C MET A 211 6.36 16.91 -1.78
N HIS A 212 7.14 17.86 -2.30
CA HIS A 212 7.81 17.79 -3.61
C HIS A 212 9.18 17.07 -3.59
N GLN A 213 9.56 16.44 -2.48
CA GLN A 213 10.94 16.02 -2.20
C GLN A 213 11.30 14.58 -2.61
N PRO A 214 12.56 14.34 -3.00
CA PRO A 214 13.16 14.64 -4.31
C PRO A 214 12.47 13.91 -5.48
N ASN A 215 11.48 13.07 -5.16
CA ASN A 215 10.78 12.17 -6.07
C ASN A 215 9.28 12.49 -6.01
N HIS A 216 8.66 12.63 -7.18
CA HIS A 216 7.30 13.15 -7.30
C HIS A 216 6.25 12.15 -6.80
N HIS A 217 5.46 12.53 -5.79
CA HIS A 217 4.23 11.78 -5.51
C HIS A 217 3.25 11.99 -6.69
N PRO A 218 2.63 10.93 -7.25
CA PRO A 218 1.91 11.00 -8.54
C PRO A 218 0.67 11.91 -8.53
N HIS A 219 0.28 12.43 -7.36
CA HIS A 219 -0.85 13.33 -7.16
C HIS A 219 -0.44 14.81 -7.01
N LEU A 220 0.84 15.16 -7.14
CA LEU A 220 1.35 16.52 -6.99
C LEU A 220 1.51 17.31 -8.30
N ASP A 221 1.28 16.70 -9.47
CA ASP A 221 1.40 17.42 -10.75
C ASP A 221 0.35 18.53 -10.84
N GLU A 222 0.77 19.78 -11.06
CA GLU A 222 -0.10 20.96 -11.05
C GLU A 222 -1.28 20.85 -12.01
N LYS A 223 -1.12 20.19 -13.17
CA LYS A 223 -2.21 19.99 -14.15
C LYS A 223 -3.36 19.18 -13.57
N LEU A 224 -3.07 18.39 -12.54
CA LEU A 224 -4.01 17.55 -11.83
C LEU A 224 -4.93 18.39 -10.93
N TRP A 225 -4.46 19.51 -10.40
CA TRP A 225 -5.16 20.32 -9.38
C TRP A 225 -6.23 21.25 -9.93
N ASN A 226 -6.34 21.38 -11.26
CA ASN A 226 -7.49 22.03 -11.91
C ASN A 226 -8.77 21.16 -11.87
N ASN A 227 -8.69 19.91 -11.40
CA ASN A 227 -9.83 19.00 -11.32
C ASN A 227 -10.42 18.95 -9.90
N ARG A 228 -11.73 19.20 -9.78
CA ARG A 228 -12.48 19.30 -8.51
C ARG A 228 -12.56 18.01 -7.67
N ASN A 229 -12.02 16.89 -8.15
CA ASN A 229 -12.09 15.61 -7.45
C ASN A 229 -10.71 15.08 -7.05
N ARG A 230 -9.74 15.95 -6.74
CA ARG A 230 -8.44 15.52 -6.23
C ARG A 230 -8.26 15.90 -4.78
N ALA A 231 -7.54 15.03 -4.07
CA ALA A 231 -7.10 15.33 -2.73
C ALA A 231 -5.79 14.67 -2.39
N LEU A 232 -5.12 15.24 -1.39
CA LEU A 232 -4.04 14.61 -0.65
C LEU A 232 -4.43 14.53 0.82
N TYR A 233 -4.33 13.34 1.39
CA TYR A 233 -4.54 13.08 2.80
C TYR A 233 -3.18 13.06 3.47
N VAL A 234 -2.97 13.98 4.41
CA VAL A 234 -1.72 14.12 5.15
C VAL A 234 -1.87 13.42 6.50
N GLY A 235 -0.91 12.57 6.86
CA GLY A 235 -0.90 11.82 8.11
C GLY A 235 -0.56 12.67 9.34
N ARG A 236 -1.11 12.33 10.51
CA ARG A 236 -0.76 12.96 11.79
C ARG A 236 0.65 12.60 12.24
N ASN A 237 1.23 13.45 13.10
CA ASN A 237 2.49 13.14 13.78
C ASN A 237 2.37 11.94 14.71
N HIS A 238 1.27 11.85 15.45
CA HIS A 238 0.99 10.75 16.38
C HIS A 238 -0.39 10.18 16.12
N LEU A 239 -0.53 8.88 16.34
CA LEU A 239 -1.80 8.19 16.30
C LEU A 239 -2.56 8.46 17.60
N TYR A 240 -3.82 8.86 17.48
CA TYR A 240 -4.76 9.03 18.57
C TYR A 240 -5.85 7.98 18.47
N LEU A 241 -6.01 7.17 19.51
CA LEU A 241 -7.08 6.18 19.62
C LEU A 241 -7.87 6.45 20.88
N ASP A 242 -9.20 6.40 20.80
CA ASP A 242 -10.10 6.73 21.92
C ASP A 242 -9.75 8.08 22.60
N GLY A 243 -9.44 9.09 21.78
CA GLY A 243 -9.03 10.42 22.24
C GLY A 243 -7.64 10.51 22.88
N LYS A 244 -6.91 9.39 23.02
CA LYS A 244 -5.60 9.34 23.69
C LYS A 244 -4.46 9.24 22.69
N ARG A 245 -3.40 10.02 22.91
CA ARG A 245 -2.15 9.94 22.14
C ARG A 245 -1.48 8.58 22.43
N THR A 246 -1.14 7.85 21.38
CA THR A 246 -0.38 6.60 21.48
C THR A 246 1.12 6.84 21.26
N ARG A 247 1.94 5.80 21.46
CA ARG A 247 3.37 5.83 21.12
C ARG A 247 3.65 5.77 19.61
N TYR A 248 2.65 5.44 18.80
CA TYR A 248 2.82 5.25 17.36
C TYR A 248 2.72 6.58 16.61
N LYS A 249 3.44 6.68 15.49
CA LYS A 249 3.22 7.77 14.52
C LYS A 249 1.79 7.71 14.01
N GLY A 250 1.26 8.83 13.51
CA GLY A 250 -0.09 8.87 12.93
C GLY A 250 -0.21 8.14 11.60
N TYR A 251 0.86 7.52 11.11
CA TYR A 251 0.92 6.75 9.89
C TYR A 251 2.09 5.76 9.96
N GLY A 252 2.02 4.69 9.17
CA GLY A 252 3.10 3.72 9.06
C GLY A 252 2.63 2.34 8.63
N THR A 253 3.54 1.37 8.69
CA THR A 253 3.26 -0.03 8.40
C THR A 253 3.10 -0.84 9.69
N LEU A 254 2.48 -2.01 9.56
CA LEU A 254 2.24 -2.98 10.63
C LEU A 254 3.12 -4.22 10.39
N ASN A 255 3.39 -4.96 11.46
CA ASN A 255 3.96 -6.30 11.33
C ASN A 255 2.83 -7.32 11.16
N PHE A 256 3.11 -8.41 10.46
CA PHE A 256 2.19 -9.50 10.23
C PHE A 256 1.58 -10.01 11.54
N SER A 257 0.25 -10.13 11.54
CA SER A 257 -0.53 -10.89 12.51
C SER A 257 -1.66 -11.59 11.76
N LYS A 258 -2.11 -12.74 12.28
CA LYS A 258 -3.30 -13.43 11.76
C LYS A 258 -4.56 -12.56 11.85
N ASP A 259 -4.57 -11.59 12.76
CA ASP A 259 -5.66 -10.62 12.97
C ASP A 259 -5.69 -9.51 11.91
N LEU A 260 -4.62 -9.33 11.14
CA LEU A 260 -4.59 -8.38 10.03
C LEU A 260 -5.08 -9.01 8.71
N VAL A 261 -5.20 -10.35 8.68
CA VAL A 261 -5.57 -11.09 7.47
C VAL A 261 -7.07 -10.98 7.27
N LEU A 262 -7.45 -10.17 6.28
CA LEU A 262 -8.83 -9.97 5.85
C LEU A 262 -9.42 -11.23 5.23
N THR A 263 -8.66 -11.93 4.39
CA THR A 263 -9.15 -13.10 3.65
C THR A 263 -9.42 -14.30 4.56
N GLU A 264 -10.55 -14.98 4.36
CA GLU A 264 -10.93 -16.19 5.09
C GLU A 264 -9.97 -17.37 4.82
N LYS A 265 -9.80 -18.23 5.82
CA LYS A 265 -8.96 -19.42 5.73
C LYS A 265 -9.46 -20.31 4.59
N ASN A 266 -8.52 -20.79 3.77
CA ASN A 266 -8.79 -21.62 2.58
C ASN A 266 -9.72 -20.97 1.52
N ALA A 267 -9.91 -19.65 1.55
CA ALA A 267 -10.75 -18.94 0.59
C ALA A 267 -9.96 -18.04 -0.37
N THR A 268 -10.56 -17.61 -1.47
CA THR A 268 -9.95 -16.61 -2.37
C THR A 268 -9.97 -15.22 -1.73
N THR A 269 -9.20 -14.26 -2.25
CA THR A 269 -9.16 -12.87 -1.74
C THR A 269 -10.50 -12.12 -1.80
N ARG A 270 -11.52 -12.71 -2.44
CA ARG A 270 -12.89 -12.18 -2.48
C ARG A 270 -13.68 -12.45 -1.20
N ILE A 271 -13.27 -13.40 -0.37
CA ILE A 271 -14.02 -13.81 0.82
C ILE A 271 -13.26 -13.33 2.05
N TRP A 272 -13.83 -12.37 2.78
CA TRP A 272 -13.24 -11.81 4.00
C TRP A 272 -13.90 -12.34 5.27
N LYS A 273 -13.09 -12.45 6.33
CA LYS A 273 -13.50 -12.91 7.66
C LYS A 273 -14.46 -11.91 8.31
N ARG A 274 -15.56 -12.40 8.90
CA ARG A 274 -16.48 -11.54 9.66
C ARG A 274 -15.93 -10.98 10.95
N GLN A 275 -15.04 -11.70 11.61
CA GLN A 275 -14.54 -11.30 12.92
C GLN A 275 -13.87 -9.91 12.93
N LEU A 276 -13.44 -9.43 11.76
CA LEU A 276 -12.86 -8.09 11.59
C LEU A 276 -13.90 -6.99 11.45
N PHE A 277 -15.19 -7.32 11.35
CA PHE A 277 -16.29 -6.38 11.22
C PHE A 277 -17.31 -6.68 12.33
N PRO A 278 -17.11 -6.12 13.54
CA PRO A 278 -17.97 -6.36 14.69
C PRO A 278 -19.44 -6.06 14.42
N LYS A 279 -20.30 -6.60 15.30
CA LYS A 279 -21.75 -6.43 15.17
C LYS A 279 -22.09 -4.92 15.19
N GLY A 280 -22.87 -4.46 14.22
CA GLY A 280 -23.20 -3.03 14.06
C GLY A 280 -22.32 -2.27 13.06
N SER A 281 -21.25 -2.88 12.53
CA SER A 281 -20.45 -2.26 11.45
C SER A 281 -21.31 -2.02 10.21
N ILE A 282 -21.48 -0.76 9.82
CA ILE A 282 -22.10 -0.37 8.53
C ILE A 282 -20.96 -0.10 7.55
N ILE A 283 -20.88 -0.94 6.52
CA ILE A 283 -19.89 -0.80 5.45
C ILE A 283 -20.56 -0.11 4.27
N LYS A 284 -20.11 1.09 3.93
CA LYS A 284 -20.48 1.78 2.69
C LYS A 284 -19.43 1.49 1.62
N HIS A 285 -19.90 1.12 0.43
CA HIS A 285 -19.09 0.95 -0.77
C HIS A 285 -19.77 1.64 -1.94
N LYS A 286 -19.21 2.77 -2.40
CA LYS A 286 -19.88 3.68 -3.36
C LYS A 286 -21.30 4.02 -2.87
N ASN A 287 -22.33 3.73 -3.66
CA ASN A 287 -23.74 3.96 -3.31
C ASN A 287 -24.40 2.74 -2.65
N ILE A 288 -23.63 1.70 -2.34
CA ILE A 288 -24.13 0.45 -1.76
C ILE A 288 -23.85 0.47 -0.26
N ILE A 289 -24.90 0.36 0.55
CA ILE A 289 -24.78 0.03 1.96
C ILE A 289 -24.78 -1.50 2.08
N ILE A 290 -23.70 -2.03 2.63
CA ILE A 290 -23.57 -3.46 2.93
C ILE A 290 -23.93 -3.62 4.40
N SER A 291 -25.21 -3.86 4.66
CA SER A 291 -25.72 -4.27 5.97
C SER A 291 -25.46 -5.75 6.23
N GLN A 292 -25.59 -6.16 7.50
CA GLN A 292 -25.39 -7.55 7.93
C GLN A 292 -26.20 -8.61 7.17
N SER A 293 -27.28 -8.20 6.48
CA SER A 293 -28.12 -9.06 5.64
C SER A 293 -27.45 -9.58 4.36
N LYS A 294 -26.30 -9.05 3.94
CA LYS A 294 -25.52 -9.56 2.78
C LYS A 294 -24.41 -10.54 3.14
N TRP A 295 -24.29 -10.91 4.41
CA TRP A 295 -23.31 -11.89 4.87
C TRP A 295 -23.81 -13.29 4.52
N ASN A 296 -22.97 -14.10 3.87
CA ASN A 296 -23.40 -15.44 3.48
C ASN A 296 -23.62 -16.34 4.73
N ARG A 297 -24.26 -17.51 4.53
CA ARG A 297 -24.57 -18.46 5.61
C ARG A 297 -23.35 -18.89 6.46
N ASN A 298 -22.14 -18.67 5.95
CA ASN A 298 -20.88 -19.00 6.62
C ASN A 298 -20.26 -17.81 7.36
N ASN A 299 -21.01 -16.73 7.62
CA ASN A 299 -20.48 -15.52 8.29
C ASN A 299 -19.23 -14.97 7.59
N CYS A 300 -19.26 -14.84 6.26
CA CYS A 300 -18.18 -14.22 5.50
C CYS A 300 -18.72 -13.05 4.67
N PHE A 301 -17.85 -12.07 4.43
CA PHE A 301 -18.11 -10.97 3.51
C PHE A 301 -17.59 -11.35 2.13
N GLU A 302 -18.49 -11.47 1.14
CA GLU A 302 -18.12 -11.73 -0.24
C GLU A 302 -18.06 -10.42 -1.02
N TRP A 303 -16.87 -10.13 -1.54
CA TRP A 303 -16.58 -8.93 -2.33
C TRP A 303 -16.74 -9.21 -3.83
N ASP A 304 -17.58 -8.43 -4.50
CA ASP A 304 -17.93 -8.57 -5.93
C ASP A 304 -16.90 -7.98 -6.91
N SER A 305 -15.65 -7.80 -6.48
CA SER A 305 -14.53 -7.28 -7.27
C SER A 305 -14.60 -5.82 -7.77
N TYR A 306 -15.70 -5.09 -7.54
CA TYR A 306 -15.92 -3.76 -8.14
C TYR A 306 -15.72 -2.57 -7.19
N GLY A 307 -14.50 -2.43 -6.66
CA GLY A 307 -14.02 -1.16 -6.09
C GLY A 307 -12.91 -1.35 -5.05
N GLN A 308 -12.14 -0.29 -4.82
CA GLN A 308 -10.92 -0.39 -4.01
C GLN A 308 -11.18 -0.11 -2.53
N GLU A 309 -12.25 0.58 -2.15
CA GLU A 309 -12.36 1.15 -0.81
C GLU A 309 -13.73 1.00 -0.13
N PHE A 310 -13.69 0.89 1.20
CA PHE A 310 -14.84 0.66 2.06
C PHE A 310 -14.82 1.64 3.22
N ILE A 311 -15.91 2.37 3.43
CA ILE A 311 -16.07 3.26 4.58
C ILE A 311 -16.82 2.49 5.65
N ILE A 312 -16.24 2.41 6.83
CA ILE A 312 -16.86 1.82 7.99
C ILE A 312 -17.32 2.99 8.86
N GLU A 313 -18.63 3.11 9.00
CA GLU A 313 -19.23 4.11 9.88
C GLU A 313 -18.72 3.95 11.31
N ARG A 314 -18.85 5.01 12.10
CA ARG A 314 -18.39 5.02 13.49
C ARG A 314 -18.99 3.84 14.25
N CYS A 315 -18.11 2.95 14.71
CA CYS A 315 -18.47 1.73 15.42
C CYS A 315 -17.46 1.54 16.56
N PRO A 316 -17.84 1.81 17.82
CA PRO A 316 -16.97 1.67 18.98
C PRO A 316 -16.35 0.28 19.11
N GLU A 317 -17.11 -0.77 18.76
CA GLU A 317 -16.63 -2.15 18.78
C GLU A 317 -15.51 -2.38 17.77
N PHE A 318 -15.58 -1.74 16.59
CA PHE A 318 -14.54 -1.82 15.59
C PHE A 318 -13.31 -0.99 15.97
N GLU A 319 -13.50 0.17 16.58
CA GLU A 319 -12.40 0.95 17.18
C GLU A 319 -11.67 0.13 18.26
N ASN A 320 -12.40 -0.52 19.17
CA ASN A 320 -11.83 -1.41 20.18
C ASN A 320 -11.11 -2.62 19.55
N HIS A 321 -11.66 -3.20 18.49
CA HIS A 321 -11.01 -4.28 17.76
C HIS A 321 -9.66 -3.82 17.19
N ILE A 322 -9.60 -2.63 16.59
CA ILE A 322 -8.38 -2.03 16.06
C ILE A 322 -7.36 -1.77 17.20
N ILE A 323 -7.79 -1.16 18.29
CA ILE A 323 -6.92 -0.87 19.45
C ILE A 323 -6.29 -2.16 19.98
N ASN A 324 -7.10 -3.17 20.26
CA ASN A 324 -6.66 -4.39 20.94
C ASN A 324 -5.91 -5.36 20.01
N ASN A 325 -6.34 -5.52 18.75
CA ASN A 325 -5.82 -6.57 17.87
C ASN A 325 -4.81 -6.05 16.84
N ILE A 326 -4.98 -4.81 16.35
CA ILE A 326 -4.06 -4.20 15.37
C ILE A 326 -2.91 -3.51 16.09
N PHE A 327 -3.22 -2.61 17.02
CA PHE A 327 -2.20 -1.81 17.72
C PHE A 327 -1.70 -2.44 19.02
N LYS A 328 -2.44 -3.40 19.57
CA LYS A 328 -2.14 -4.13 20.82
C LYS A 328 -1.87 -3.16 21.98
N LEU A 329 -2.77 -2.19 22.13
CA LEU A 329 -2.71 -1.13 23.15
C LEU A 329 -3.72 -1.35 24.27
#